data_AF-A0A954SC58-F1
#
_entry.id   AF-A0A954SC58-F1
#
_cell.length_a   1.000
_cell.length_b   1.000
_cell.length_c   1.000
_cell.angle_alpha   90.00
_cell.angle_beta   90.00
_cell.angle_gamma   90.00
#
_symmetry.space_group_name_H-M   'P 1'
#
loop_
_entity.id
_entity.type
_entity.pdbx_description
1 polymer ?
#
loop_
_entity_poly.entity_id
_entity_poly.type
_entity_poly.pdbx_seq_one_letter_code
_entity_poly.pdbx_strand_id
1 'polypeptide(L)'
;MLARGQDPMTTEMLSRGNPVLHPDVVEALEMAAEALQVQRKEKRTKSKQRAKRKREQAERIAVAPWLYQKPIKAERPARVGKPWTEDEDQQLLDLYAAGQTLHDMAQRLERTEFSIAVRLFKLGIEP
;
A
#
# COMPACT_ATOMS: atom_id res chain seq x y z
N MET A 1 17.23 32.95 0.13
CA MET A 1 16.96 34.40 0.29
C MET A 1 17.08 34.76 1.76
N LEU A 2 16.23 34.21 2.65
CA LEU A 2 16.37 34.37 4.11
C LEU A 2 17.71 33.91 4.70
N ALA A 3 18.21 32.72 4.32
CA ALA A 3 19.52 32.24 4.76
C ALA A 3 20.70 33.13 4.33
N ARG A 4 20.51 33.96 3.29
CA ARG A 4 21.50 34.95 2.83
C ARG A 4 21.32 36.32 3.50
N GLY A 5 20.45 36.38 4.52
CA GLY A 5 20.10 37.60 5.23
C GLY A 5 19.18 38.54 4.49
N GLN A 6 18.48 38.08 3.44
CA GLN A 6 17.59 38.92 2.64
C GLN A 6 16.13 38.59 2.95
N ASP A 7 15.36 39.61 3.29
CA ASP A 7 13.92 39.50 3.46
C ASP A 7 13.27 39.09 2.12
N PRO A 8 12.51 37.99 2.06
CA PRO A 8 11.96 37.47 0.81
C PRO A 8 10.74 38.25 0.32
N MET A 9 10.15 39.12 1.15
CA MET A 9 8.98 39.95 0.83
C MET A 9 9.38 41.36 0.44
N THR A 10 10.39 41.95 1.10
CA THR A 10 10.84 43.33 0.82
C THR A 10 12.14 43.40 0.02
N THR A 11 12.86 42.29 -0.13
CA THR A 11 14.20 42.22 -0.77
C THR A 11 15.29 43.00 -0.03
N GLU A 12 14.99 43.55 1.16
CA GLU A 12 15.94 44.29 1.99
C GLU A 12 16.88 43.34 2.76
N MET A 13 18.05 43.86 3.12
CA MET A 13 19.01 43.15 3.95
C MET A 13 18.61 43.26 5.43
N LEU A 14 18.56 42.12 6.11
CA LEU A 14 18.27 42.06 7.55
C LEU A 14 19.43 42.69 8.34
N SER A 15 19.08 43.41 9.42
CA SER A 15 20.07 44.05 10.31
C SER A 15 20.95 43.02 11.02
N ARG A 16 22.24 43.33 11.24
CA ARG A 16 23.27 42.42 11.80
C ARG A 16 22.94 41.77 13.16
N GLY A 17 22.00 42.32 13.94
CA GLY A 17 21.54 41.74 15.21
C GLY A 17 20.31 40.84 15.09
N ASN A 18 19.83 40.56 13.87
CA ASN A 18 18.64 39.76 13.66
C ASN A 18 18.95 38.27 13.95
N PRO A 19 18.16 37.57 14.79
CA PRO A 19 18.33 36.15 15.10
C PRO A 19 18.37 35.23 13.87
N VAL A 20 17.75 35.63 12.75
CA VAL A 20 17.79 34.90 11.47
C VAL A 20 19.19 34.86 10.87
N LEU A 21 20.05 35.83 11.20
CA LEU A 21 21.45 35.88 10.77
C LEU A 21 22.39 35.14 11.71
N HIS A 22 21.87 34.52 12.78
CA HIS A 22 22.71 33.74 13.68
C HIS A 22 23.36 32.58 12.91
N PRO A 23 24.67 32.32 13.07
CA PRO A 23 25.39 31.28 12.32
C PRO A 23 24.68 29.93 12.33
N ASP A 24 24.26 29.46 13.51
CA ASP A 24 23.56 28.17 13.66
C ASP A 24 22.22 28.12 12.90
N VAL A 25 21.51 29.24 12.83
CA VAL A 25 20.21 29.32 12.15
C VAL A 25 20.40 29.34 10.63
N VAL A 26 21.42 30.05 10.15
CA VAL A 26 21.79 30.07 8.74
C VAL A 26 22.24 28.68 8.28
N GLU A 27 23.12 28.03 9.04
CA GLU A 27 23.60 26.68 8.75
C GLU A 27 22.46 25.65 8.73
N ALA A 28 21.57 25.71 9.73
CA ALA A 28 20.40 24.84 9.78
C ALA A 28 19.45 25.05 8.58
N LEU A 29 19.22 26.30 8.17
CA LEU A 29 18.37 26.63 7.02
C LEU A 29 19.01 26.18 5.69
N GLU A 30 20.32 26.32 5.54
CA GLU A 30 21.05 25.84 4.36
C GLU A 30 21.00 24.31 4.26
N MET A 31 21.29 23.61 5.37
CA MET A 31 21.19 22.15 5.44
C MET A 31 19.78 21.65 5.12
N ALA A 32 18.75 22.32 5.66
CA ALA A 32 17.36 22.00 5.36
C ALA A 32 17.03 22.23 3.87
N ALA A 33 17.52 23.32 3.27
CA ALA A 33 17.32 23.60 1.86
C ALA A 33 17.98 22.54 0.96
N GLU A 34 19.20 22.12 1.28
CA GLU A 34 19.90 21.05 0.56
C GLU A 34 19.19 19.71 0.70
N ALA A 35 18.78 19.34 1.92
CA ALA A 35 18.03 18.12 2.17
C ALA A 35 16.73 18.07 1.35
N LEU A 36 16.00 19.19 1.28
CA LEU A 36 14.80 19.30 0.46
C LEU A 36 15.09 19.18 -1.05
N GLN A 37 16.21 19.72 -1.53
CA GLN A 37 16.62 19.56 -2.92
C GLN A 37 16.97 18.09 -3.24
N VAL A 38 17.68 17.40 -2.36
CA VAL A 38 18.00 15.97 -2.51
C VAL A 38 16.71 15.15 -2.53
N GLN A 39 15.82 15.34 -1.55
CA GLN A 39 14.52 14.67 -1.50
C GLN A 39 13.69 14.93 -2.77
N ARG A 40 13.68 16.16 -3.29
CA ARG A 40 12.97 16.50 -4.53
C ARG A 40 13.58 15.79 -5.74
N LYS A 41 14.92 15.72 -5.83
CA LYS A 41 15.62 14.99 -6.89
C LYS A 41 15.28 13.50 -6.82
N GLU A 42 15.32 12.88 -5.64
CA GLU A 42 14.94 11.48 -5.43
C GLU A 42 13.48 11.19 -5.78
N LYS A 43 12.55 12.05 -5.36
CA LYS A 43 11.13 11.90 -5.73
C LYS A 43 10.95 11.97 -7.26
N ARG A 44 11.67 12.87 -7.93
CA ARG A 44 11.66 12.99 -9.40
C ARG A 44 12.25 11.74 -10.08
N THR A 45 13.37 11.20 -9.59
CA THR A 45 13.99 9.99 -10.17
C THR A 45 13.13 8.76 -9.94
N LYS A 46 12.58 8.55 -8.74
CA LYS A 46 11.64 7.46 -8.43
C LYS A 46 10.38 7.53 -9.30
N SER A 47 9.83 8.72 -9.51
CA SER A 47 8.69 8.93 -10.42
C SER A 47 9.02 8.56 -11.87
N LYS A 48 10.16 9.03 -12.39
CA LYS A 48 10.64 8.67 -13.74
C LYS A 48 10.86 7.17 -13.89
N GLN A 49 11.47 6.53 -12.89
CA GLN A 49 11.73 5.09 -12.88
C GLN A 49 10.42 4.29 -12.88
N ARG A 50 9.42 4.71 -12.09
CA ARG A 50 8.08 4.10 -12.07
C ARG A 50 7.39 4.23 -13.42
N ALA A 51 7.44 5.41 -14.04
CA ALA A 51 6.89 5.63 -15.38
C ALA A 51 7.58 4.75 -16.44
N LYS A 52 8.91 4.64 -16.38
CA LYS A 52 9.69 3.76 -17.25
C LYS A 52 9.30 2.29 -17.10
N ARG A 53 9.25 1.78 -15.86
CA ARG A 53 8.82 0.40 -15.57
C ARG A 53 7.41 0.12 -16.08
N LYS A 54 6.47 1.06 -15.89
CA LYS A 54 5.09 0.94 -16.40
C LYS A 54 5.06 0.82 -17.92
N ARG A 55 5.88 1.61 -18.63
CA ARG A 55 6.01 1.55 -20.08
C ARG A 55 6.65 0.24 -20.54
N GLU A 56 7.77 -0.17 -19.96
CA GLU A 56 8.43 -1.45 -20.26
C GLU A 56 7.49 -2.64 -20.01
N GLN A 57 6.70 -2.62 -18.93
CA GLN A 57 5.72 -3.66 -18.66
C GLN A 57 4.57 -3.66 -19.68
N ALA A 58 4.09 -2.49 -20.09
CA ALA A 58 3.09 -2.37 -21.15
C ALA A 58 3.63 -2.87 -22.51
N GLU A 59 4.87 -2.55 -22.85
CA GLU A 59 5.56 -3.04 -24.06
C GLU A 59 5.74 -4.56 -24.00
N ARG A 60 6.13 -5.14 -22.86
CA ARG A 60 6.22 -6.60 -22.67
C ARG A 60 4.86 -7.29 -22.87
N ILE A 61 3.79 -6.71 -22.32
CA ILE A 61 2.42 -7.22 -22.51
C ILE A 61 2.00 -7.11 -23.98
N ALA A 62 2.35 -6.02 -24.66
CA ALA A 62 2.00 -5.80 -26.07
C ALA A 62 2.77 -6.72 -27.03
N VAL A 63 4.05 -7.02 -26.75
CA VAL A 63 4.89 -7.87 -27.60
C VAL A 63 4.56 -9.36 -27.47
N ALA A 64 4.10 -9.80 -26.29
CA ALA A 64 3.66 -11.18 -26.08
C ALA A 64 2.31 -11.22 -25.34
N PRO A 65 1.20 -10.86 -26.02
CA PRO A 65 -0.13 -10.86 -25.41
C PRO A 65 -0.53 -12.23 -24.86
N TRP A 66 -0.06 -13.31 -25.51
CA TRP A 66 -0.31 -14.69 -25.10
C TRP A 66 0.51 -15.12 -23.87
N LEU A 67 1.65 -14.47 -23.58
CA LEU A 67 2.47 -14.72 -22.40
C LEU A 67 1.86 -14.06 -21.15
N TYR A 68 1.12 -12.97 -21.35
CA TYR A 68 0.30 -12.35 -20.31
C TYR A 68 -1.15 -12.83 -20.41
N GLN A 69 -1.37 -14.12 -20.14
CA GLN A 69 -2.71 -14.56 -19.75
C GLN A 69 -3.01 -13.90 -18.40
N LYS A 70 -3.84 -12.84 -18.41
CA LYS A 70 -4.48 -12.39 -17.17
C LYS A 70 -5.09 -13.64 -16.54
N PRO A 71 -4.77 -13.99 -15.28
CA PRO A 71 -5.40 -15.13 -14.66
C PRO A 71 -6.91 -14.96 -14.83
N ILE A 72 -7.57 -15.98 -15.37
CA ILE A 72 -9.02 -16.05 -15.42
C ILE A 72 -9.45 -15.70 -14.00
N LYS A 73 -10.15 -14.57 -13.84
CA LYS A 73 -10.60 -14.16 -12.51
C LYS A 73 -11.41 -15.33 -11.98
N ALA A 74 -10.89 -16.03 -10.98
CA ALA A 74 -11.67 -17.04 -10.28
C ALA A 74 -12.98 -16.35 -9.87
N GLU A 75 -14.11 -16.93 -10.27
CA GLU A 75 -15.41 -16.44 -9.85
C GLU A 75 -15.39 -16.38 -8.33
N ARG A 76 -15.65 -15.19 -7.80
CA ARG A 76 -15.68 -15.01 -6.35
C ARG A 76 -16.84 -15.86 -5.84
N PRO A 77 -16.65 -16.65 -4.77
CA PRO A 77 -17.75 -17.39 -4.17
C PRO A 77 -18.94 -16.47 -3.91
N ALA A 78 -20.17 -16.95 -4.16
CA ALA A 78 -21.37 -16.11 -4.20
C ALA A 78 -21.64 -15.33 -2.90
N ARG A 79 -21.07 -15.77 -1.77
CA ARG A 79 -21.29 -15.19 -0.43
C ARG A 79 -20.13 -14.36 0.10
N VAL A 80 -19.18 -13.93 -0.74
CA VAL A 80 -18.09 -13.03 -0.32
C VAL A 80 -18.66 -11.74 0.30
N GLY A 81 -18.34 -11.50 1.58
CA GLY A 81 -18.72 -10.30 2.32
C GLY A 81 -20.08 -10.34 3.04
N LYS A 82 -20.86 -11.43 2.92
CA LYS A 82 -22.08 -11.60 3.72
C LYS A 82 -21.73 -11.93 5.18
N PRO A 83 -22.52 -11.47 6.18
CA PRO A 83 -22.35 -11.91 7.57
C PRO A 83 -22.52 -13.44 7.68
N TRP A 84 -21.90 -14.04 8.67
CA TRP A 84 -22.13 -15.45 9.01
C TRP A 84 -23.46 -15.58 9.74
N THR A 85 -24.28 -16.56 9.37
CA THR A 85 -25.50 -16.90 10.11
C THR A 85 -25.26 -18.07 11.06
N GLU A 86 -26.09 -18.20 12.09
CA GLU A 86 -26.02 -19.33 13.03
C GLU A 86 -26.16 -20.68 12.31
N ASP A 87 -27.03 -20.76 11.30
CA ASP A 87 -27.17 -21.97 10.47
C ASP A 87 -25.90 -22.30 9.68
N GLU A 88 -25.15 -21.29 9.22
CA GLU A 88 -23.87 -21.50 8.52
C GLU A 88 -22.79 -21.97 9.49
N ASP A 89 -22.79 -21.47 10.73
CA ASP A 89 -21.90 -21.95 11.78
C ASP A 89 -22.18 -23.41 12.12
N GLN A 90 -23.46 -23.78 12.30
CA GLN A 90 -23.83 -25.17 12.57
C GLN A 90 -23.41 -26.10 11.42
N GLN A 91 -23.68 -25.71 10.17
CA GLN A 91 -23.23 -26.49 9.01
C GLN A 91 -21.71 -26.60 8.93
N LEU A 92 -20.98 -25.53 9.27
CA LEU A 92 -19.53 -25.54 9.31
C LEU A 92 -19.00 -26.53 10.38
N LEU A 93 -19.60 -26.51 11.57
CA LEU A 93 -19.24 -27.42 12.67
C LEU A 93 -19.52 -28.87 12.30
N ASP A 94 -20.67 -29.16 11.70
CA ASP A 94 -21.05 -30.51 11.28
C ASP A 94 -20.09 -31.05 10.21
N LEU A 95 -19.70 -30.21 9.25
CA LEU A 95 -18.75 -30.59 8.19
C LEU A 95 -17.34 -30.81 8.75
N TYR A 96 -16.89 -29.97 9.68
CA TYR A 96 -15.60 -30.14 10.33
C TYR A 96 -15.57 -31.41 11.18
N ALA A 97 -16.64 -31.69 11.95
CA ALA A 97 -16.78 -32.92 12.72
C ALA A 97 -16.82 -34.18 11.82
N ALA A 98 -17.34 -34.06 10.60
CA ALA A 98 -17.31 -35.11 9.59
C ALA A 98 -15.92 -35.30 8.92
N GLY A 99 -14.90 -34.53 9.34
CA GLY A 99 -13.53 -34.62 8.82
C GLY A 99 -13.36 -34.05 7.41
N GLN A 100 -14.25 -33.18 6.96
CA GLN A 100 -14.14 -32.53 5.65
C GLN A 100 -12.96 -31.55 5.62
N THR A 101 -12.34 -31.40 4.45
CA THR A 101 -11.24 -30.44 4.32
C THR A 101 -11.75 -29.00 4.26
N LEU A 102 -10.87 -28.03 4.55
CA LEU A 102 -11.20 -26.59 4.39
C LEU A 102 -11.70 -26.26 2.98
N HIS A 103 -11.17 -26.95 1.96
CA HIS A 103 -11.60 -26.80 0.57
C HIS A 103 -13.04 -27.23 0.36
N ASP A 104 -13.40 -28.43 0.83
CA ASP A 104 -14.74 -29.00 0.65
C ASP A 104 -15.80 -28.17 1.40
N MET A 105 -15.46 -27.70 2.60
CA MET A 105 -16.31 -26.79 3.37
C MET A 105 -16.51 -25.45 2.65
N ALA A 106 -15.44 -24.89 2.07
CA ALA A 106 -15.50 -23.64 1.31
C ALA A 106 -16.38 -23.76 0.06
N GLN A 107 -16.26 -24.85 -0.68
CA GLN A 107 -17.13 -25.14 -1.84
C GLN A 107 -18.60 -25.24 -1.43
N ARG A 108 -18.89 -26.00 -0.36
CA ARG A 108 -20.26 -26.29 0.07
C ARG A 108 -20.97 -25.08 0.68
N LEU A 109 -20.24 -24.24 1.40
CA LEU A 109 -20.77 -22.99 1.99
C LEU A 109 -20.67 -21.80 1.04
N GLU A 110 -20.11 -21.99 -0.17
CA GLU A 110 -19.86 -20.93 -1.15
C GLU A 110 -19.06 -19.75 -0.54
N ARG A 111 -18.07 -20.08 0.29
CA ARG A 111 -17.14 -19.14 0.95
C ARG A 111 -15.71 -19.40 0.50
N THR A 112 -14.77 -18.54 0.89
CA THR A 112 -13.34 -18.79 0.66
C THR A 112 -12.77 -19.65 1.78
N GLU A 113 -11.77 -20.50 1.50
CA GLU A 113 -11.08 -21.31 2.52
C GLU A 113 -10.56 -20.47 3.68
N PHE A 114 -10.03 -19.28 3.39
CA PHE A 114 -9.61 -18.32 4.42
C PHE A 114 -10.78 -17.90 5.33
N SER A 115 -11.96 -17.65 4.77
CA SER A 115 -13.15 -17.31 5.57
C SER A 115 -13.60 -18.48 6.46
N ILE A 116 -13.48 -19.71 5.98
CA ILE A 116 -13.75 -20.93 6.76
C ILE A 116 -12.78 -21.04 7.93
N ALA A 117 -11.47 -20.98 7.66
CA ALA A 117 -10.42 -21.11 8.69
C ALA A 117 -10.55 -20.05 9.79
N VAL A 118 -10.77 -18.78 9.39
CA VAL A 118 -10.99 -17.69 10.36
C VAL A 118 -12.26 -17.91 11.18
N ARG A 119 -13.31 -18.50 10.59
CA ARG A 119 -14.55 -18.75 11.33
C ARG A 119 -14.40 -19.90 12.32
N LEU A 120 -13.77 -21.00 11.94
CA LEU A 120 -13.45 -22.11 12.85
C LEU A 120 -12.63 -21.60 14.04
N PHE A 121 -11.60 -20.78 13.78
CA PHE A 121 -10.80 -20.16 14.84
C PHE A 121 -11.65 -19.29 15.79
N LYS A 122 -12.60 -18.49 15.26
CA LYS A 122 -13.53 -17.70 16.08
C LYS A 122 -14.51 -18.54 16.89
N LEU A 123 -14.84 -19.74 16.42
CA LEU A 123 -15.67 -20.72 17.13
C LEU A 123 -14.84 -21.55 18.12
N GLY A 124 -13.54 -21.29 18.26
CA GLY A 124 -12.64 -21.97 19.20
C GLY A 124 -12.07 -23.29 18.68
N ILE A 125 -12.14 -23.53 17.37
CA ILE A 125 -11.66 -24.75 16.72
C ILE A 125 -10.42 -24.39 15.92
N GLU A 126 -9.30 -25.06 16.22
CA GLU A 126 -8.08 -24.94 15.41
C GLU A 126 -8.19 -25.87 14.19
N PRO A 127 -8.21 -25.32 12.97
CA PRO A 127 -8.35 -26.11 11.75
C PRO A 127 -7.10 -26.89 11.36
#